data_AF-A0A1F3IS04-F1
#
_entry.id   AF-A0A1F3IS04-F1
#
_cell.length_a   1.000
_cell.length_b   1.000
_cell.length_c   1.000
_cell.angle_alpha   90.00
_cell.angle_beta   90.00
_cell.angle_gamma   90.00
#
_symmetry.space_group_name_H-M   'P 1'
#
loop_
_entity.id
_entity.type
_entity.pdbx_description
1 polymer ?
#
loop_
_entity_poly.entity_id
_entity_poly.type
_entity_poly.pdbx_seq_one_letter_code
_entity_poly.pdbx_strand_id
1 'polypeptide(L)'
;MYLESGKYYHIYNHANGFENIFRKGENFSFFLEKYKFHLSAFFDTYAYCLMPNHFHFLVRVKSCEEIVAALEEMLKPTSTSPTSTKFETSSPTSTKFETSLKFMAKEELPPFFSAAKTSPSSRFNAYKKTSRKLEALKDLKSSNGSASEVEAFLQIWISRQLGDLFSSYTQAFNKQNKRMGGLFIHPFQRKEVLSDDYLRTLVVYIHNNPVYHGFFQRPEEWIYSSYNEIINNENYFVDSNTVIQWFSDFENFVFCHNIIPDIDFDYTLE
;
A
#
# COMPACT_ATOMS: atom_id res chain seq x y z
N MET A 1 0.09 -14.04 15.34
CA MET A 1 -0.08 -12.68 15.87
C MET A 1 -1.03 -11.91 14.96
N TYR A 2 -2.06 -11.26 15.45
CA TYR A 2 -2.96 -10.48 14.59
C TYR A 2 -2.52 -9.01 14.54
N LEU A 3 -3.09 -8.20 13.65
CA LEU A 3 -2.81 -6.76 13.56
C LEU A 3 -3.83 -6.02 14.42
N GLU A 4 -3.37 -5.33 15.46
CA GLU A 4 -4.21 -4.64 16.43
C GLU A 4 -4.50 -3.19 16.00
N SER A 5 -5.74 -2.75 16.23
CA SER A 5 -6.19 -1.38 15.99
C SER A 5 -5.29 -0.33 16.66
N GLY A 6 -4.99 0.76 15.96
CA GLY A 6 -4.21 1.89 16.45
C GLY A 6 -2.69 1.67 16.46
N LYS A 7 -2.23 0.43 16.25
CA LYS A 7 -0.81 0.09 16.28
C LYS A 7 -0.15 0.22 14.91
N TYR A 8 1.17 0.40 14.93
CA TYR A 8 2.01 0.51 13.74
C TYR A 8 2.70 -0.81 13.44
N TYR A 9 2.77 -1.16 12.15
CA TYR A 9 3.39 -2.39 11.70
C TYR A 9 4.24 -2.17 10.46
N HIS A 10 5.41 -2.81 10.48
CA HIS A 10 6.13 -3.16 9.27
C HIS A 10 5.49 -4.41 8.68
N ILE A 11 4.90 -4.31 7.49
CA ILE A 11 4.36 -5.44 6.74
C ILE A 11 5.26 -5.67 5.52
N TYR A 12 5.75 -6.90 5.36
CA TYR A 12 6.60 -7.27 4.25
C TYR A 12 6.34 -8.70 3.82
N ASN A 13 6.68 -9.01 2.57
CA ASN A 13 6.66 -10.37 2.08
C ASN A 13 7.61 -10.53 0.90
N HIS A 14 8.12 -11.74 0.75
CA HIS A 14 9.02 -12.13 -0.33
C HIS A 14 8.33 -13.12 -1.28
N ALA A 15 8.83 -13.19 -2.50
CA ALA A 15 8.50 -14.23 -3.46
C ALA A 15 8.69 -15.62 -2.86
N ASN A 16 7.83 -16.56 -3.26
CA ASN A 16 8.10 -17.96 -3.01
C ASN A 16 9.23 -18.45 -3.93
N GLY A 17 10.42 -18.67 -3.36
CA GLY A 17 11.63 -19.03 -4.09
C GLY A 17 12.38 -17.81 -4.62
N PHE A 18 13.01 -17.95 -5.80
CA PHE A 18 13.87 -16.94 -6.41
C PHE A 18 13.19 -16.13 -7.53
N GLU A 19 11.85 -16.12 -7.56
CA GLU A 19 11.11 -15.46 -8.63
C GLU A 19 10.90 -13.97 -8.36
N ASN A 20 10.94 -13.15 -9.42
CA ASN A 20 10.45 -11.78 -9.32
C ASN A 20 8.92 -11.77 -9.35
N ILE A 21 8.32 -11.23 -8.28
CA ILE A 21 6.89 -10.95 -8.17
C ILE A 21 6.49 -9.74 -9.01
N PHE A 22 7.42 -8.82 -9.32
CA PHE A 22 7.22 -7.73 -10.27
C PHE A 22 8.24 -7.86 -11.41
N ARG A 23 7.76 -8.29 -12.60
CA ARG A 23 8.61 -8.53 -13.78
C ARG A 23 8.59 -7.36 -14.77
N LYS A 24 7.58 -6.51 -14.69
CA LYS A 24 7.32 -5.39 -15.58
C LYS A 24 6.77 -4.21 -14.77
N GLY A 25 6.93 -2.99 -15.28
CA GLY A 25 6.41 -1.77 -14.62
C GLY A 25 4.93 -1.85 -14.26
N GLU A 26 4.11 -2.43 -15.15
CA GLU A 26 2.67 -2.65 -14.91
C GLU A 26 2.35 -3.52 -13.69
N ASN A 27 3.27 -4.41 -13.29
CA ASN A 27 3.07 -5.27 -12.13
C ASN A 27 3.10 -4.46 -10.82
N PHE A 28 4.01 -3.50 -10.72
CA PHE A 28 4.12 -2.61 -9.58
C PHE A 28 2.86 -1.76 -9.41
N SER A 29 2.43 -1.08 -10.49
CA SER A 29 1.21 -0.26 -10.47
C SER A 29 -0.02 -1.09 -10.15
N PHE A 30 -0.19 -2.27 -10.77
CA PHE A 30 -1.32 -3.15 -10.49
C PHE A 30 -1.35 -3.63 -9.04
N PHE A 31 -0.19 -3.89 -8.43
CA PHE A 31 -0.11 -4.28 -7.03
C PHE A 31 -0.55 -3.15 -6.10
N LEU A 32 -0.10 -1.91 -6.35
CA LEU A 32 -0.55 -0.74 -5.59
C LEU A 32 -2.05 -0.47 -5.77
N GLU A 33 -2.62 -0.71 -6.96
CA GLU A 33 -4.06 -0.64 -7.15
C GLU A 33 -4.82 -1.68 -6.32
N LYS A 34 -4.32 -2.92 -6.26
CA LYS A 34 -4.89 -3.97 -5.39
C LYS A 34 -4.73 -3.61 -3.92
N TYR A 35 -3.61 -3.02 -3.53
CA TYR A 35 -3.42 -2.44 -2.20
C TYR A 35 -4.52 -1.43 -1.90
N LYS A 36 -4.69 -0.41 -2.75
CA LYS A 36 -5.70 0.62 -2.53
C LYS A 36 -7.09 0.03 -2.39
N PHE A 37 -7.43 -0.90 -3.28
CA PHE A 37 -8.74 -1.53 -3.30
C PHE A 37 -9.04 -2.35 -2.04
N HIS A 38 -8.07 -3.13 -1.55
CA HIS A 38 -8.29 -4.06 -0.44
C HIS A 38 -8.01 -3.44 0.93
N LEU A 39 -7.08 -2.48 1.02
CA LEU A 39 -6.41 -2.14 2.26
C LEU A 39 -6.54 -0.67 2.70
N SER A 40 -6.83 0.29 1.81
CA SER A 40 -6.89 1.72 2.17
C SER A 40 -7.94 2.06 3.24
N ALA A 41 -9.00 1.26 3.36
CA ALA A 41 -9.98 1.41 4.43
C ALA A 41 -9.46 0.98 5.81
N PHE A 42 -8.42 0.15 5.87
CA PHE A 42 -7.92 -0.50 7.08
C PHE A 42 -6.61 0.09 7.58
N PHE A 43 -5.85 0.74 6.70
CA PHE A 43 -4.55 1.30 7.03
C PHE A 43 -4.44 2.76 6.66
N ASP A 44 -3.69 3.49 7.48
CA ASP A 44 -2.90 4.61 6.99
C ASP A 44 -1.52 4.09 6.59
N THR A 45 -1.05 4.51 5.42
CA THR A 45 0.23 4.09 4.88
C THR A 45 1.21 5.26 4.97
N TYR A 46 2.41 5.00 5.46
CA TYR A 46 3.41 6.06 5.69
C TYR A 46 4.68 5.87 4.86
N ALA A 47 5.07 4.62 4.59
CA ALA A 47 6.18 4.34 3.70
C ALA A 47 5.96 3.02 2.97
N TYR A 48 6.47 2.92 1.75
CA TYR A 48 6.58 1.67 1.02
C TYR A 48 7.80 1.62 0.11
N CYS A 49 8.23 0.39 -0.19
CA CYS A 49 9.14 0.08 -1.28
C CYS A 49 8.76 -1.27 -1.88
N LEU A 50 8.60 -1.31 -3.19
CA LEU A 50 8.39 -2.54 -3.94
C LEU A 50 9.68 -2.91 -4.65
N MET A 51 10.28 -4.04 -4.31
CA MET A 51 11.46 -4.62 -4.97
C MET A 51 11.04 -5.76 -5.89
N PRO A 52 11.81 -6.10 -6.94
CA PRO A 52 11.41 -7.13 -7.90
C PRO A 52 10.91 -8.45 -7.29
N ASN A 53 11.50 -8.88 -6.17
CA ASN A 53 11.20 -10.13 -5.45
C ASN A 53 10.44 -9.94 -4.13
N HIS A 54 10.33 -8.73 -3.57
CA HIS A 54 9.70 -8.51 -2.25
C HIS A 54 9.11 -7.11 -2.10
N PHE A 55 8.43 -6.82 -1.00
CA PHE A 55 7.93 -5.48 -0.72
C PHE A 55 7.92 -5.16 0.77
N HIS A 56 7.92 -3.87 1.08
CA HIS A 56 7.86 -3.30 2.41
C HIS A 56 6.76 -2.25 2.51
N PHE A 57 6.01 -2.26 3.61
CA PHE A 57 5.07 -1.21 3.99
C PHE A 57 5.20 -0.87 5.47
N LEU A 58 5.21 0.41 5.79
CA LEU A 58 4.92 0.92 7.13
C LEU A 58 3.47 1.41 7.16
N VAL A 59 2.67 0.80 8.03
CA VAL A 59 1.24 1.12 8.18
C VAL A 59 0.85 1.34 9.63
N ARG A 60 -0.20 2.11 9.87
CA ARG A 60 -0.99 2.08 11.11
C ARG A 60 -2.32 1.42 10.85
N VAL A 61 -2.74 0.51 11.71
CA VAL A 61 -4.09 -0.06 11.68
C VAL A 61 -5.08 1.00 12.13
N LYS A 62 -6.07 1.29 11.28
CA LYS A 62 -7.15 2.21 11.60
C LYS A 62 -8.03 1.65 12.73
N SER A 63 -8.58 2.55 13.53
CA SER A 63 -9.57 2.21 14.54
C SER A 63 -10.86 1.68 13.91
N CYS A 64 -11.67 1.04 14.73
CA CYS A 64 -13.01 0.60 14.32
C CYS A 64 -13.82 1.76 13.72
N GLU A 65 -13.80 2.93 14.37
CA GLU A 65 -14.49 4.14 13.92
C GLU A 65 -13.94 4.65 12.59
N GLU A 66 -12.62 4.69 12.45
CA GLU A 66 -11.94 5.11 11.22
C GLU A 66 -12.24 4.16 10.06
N ILE A 67 -12.24 2.84 10.31
CA ILE A 67 -12.61 1.82 9.31
C ILE A 67 -14.07 2.01 8.89
N VAL A 68 -15.00 2.18 9.84
CA VAL A 68 -16.42 2.42 9.54
C VAL A 68 -16.57 3.64 8.65
N ALA A 69 -15.97 4.77 9.03
CA ALA A 69 -16.04 6.00 8.26
C ALA A 69 -15.44 5.85 6.85
N ALA A 70 -14.28 5.21 6.73
CA ALA A 70 -13.63 4.97 5.44
C ALA A 70 -14.49 4.08 4.53
N LEU A 71 -15.11 3.04 5.09
CA LEU A 71 -15.99 2.17 4.34
C LEU A 71 -17.27 2.88 3.92
N GLU A 72 -17.90 3.66 4.80
CA GLU A 72 -19.07 4.47 4.43
C GLU A 72 -18.76 5.41 3.28
N GLU A 73 -17.61 6.08 3.30
CA GLU A 73 -17.15 6.94 2.22
C GLU A 73 -16.98 6.17 0.90
N MET A 74 -16.34 5.00 0.95
CA MET A 74 -16.18 4.13 -0.22
C MET A 74 -17.51 3.62 -0.78
N LEU A 75 -18.56 3.54 0.06
CA LEU A 75 -19.88 3.08 -0.34
C LEU A 75 -20.77 4.22 -0.90
N LYS A 76 -20.38 5.49 -0.79
CA LYS A 76 -21.16 6.60 -1.36
C LYS A 76 -21.21 6.49 -2.89
N PRO A 77 -22.39 6.65 -3.53
CA PRO A 77 -22.47 6.67 -4.98
C PRO A 77 -21.69 7.86 -5.53
N THR A 78 -20.66 7.60 -6.34
CA THR A 78 -19.91 8.64 -7.04
C THR A 78 -20.80 9.32 -8.06
N SER A 79 -21.25 10.53 -7.74
CA SER A 79 -22.07 11.39 -8.60
C SER A 79 -21.20 12.23 -9.56
N THR A 80 -20.23 11.62 -10.25
CA THR A 80 -19.52 12.31 -11.35
C THR A 80 -19.06 11.33 -12.40
N SER A 81 -19.72 11.37 -13.55
CA SER A 81 -19.13 11.02 -14.85
C SER A 81 -17.87 11.85 -15.10
N PRO A 82 -16.83 11.30 -15.77
CA PRO A 82 -15.65 12.07 -16.14
C PRO A 82 -16.03 13.04 -17.26
N THR A 83 -16.41 14.27 -16.90
CA THR A 83 -16.55 15.35 -17.86
C THR A 83 -15.18 16.00 -18.02
N SER A 84 -14.68 16.02 -19.25
CA SER A 84 -13.46 16.68 -19.66
C SER A 84 -13.50 18.18 -19.35
N THR A 85 -12.84 18.61 -18.28
CA THR A 85 -12.54 20.02 -18.07
C THR A 85 -11.17 20.31 -18.68
N LYS A 86 -11.16 21.14 -19.73
CA LYS A 86 -9.95 21.65 -20.39
C LYS A 86 -9.15 22.48 -19.38
N PHE A 87 -7.89 22.11 -19.14
CA PHE A 87 -6.92 22.98 -18.48
C PHE A 87 -6.18 23.79 -19.54
N GLU A 88 -6.29 25.10 -19.44
CA GLU A 88 -5.54 26.07 -20.24
C GLU A 88 -4.06 26.06 -19.86
N THR A 89 -3.22 26.19 -20.89
CA THR A 89 -1.77 26.05 -20.85
C THR A 89 -1.07 27.39 -20.60
N SER A 90 -0.17 27.43 -19.62
CA SER A 90 1.01 28.30 -19.65
C SER A 90 2.20 27.59 -19.01
N SER A 91 3.17 27.20 -19.84
CA SER A 91 4.48 26.59 -19.49
C SER A 91 5.59 27.67 -19.47
N PRO A 92 6.89 27.38 -19.16
CA PRO A 92 7.53 26.10 -18.78
C PRO A 92 8.45 26.20 -17.52
N THR A 93 8.89 25.13 -16.84
CA THR A 93 10.02 24.26 -17.24
C THR A 93 10.25 23.10 -16.23
N SER A 94 10.01 21.83 -16.60
CA SER A 94 10.74 20.63 -16.09
C SER A 94 10.30 19.33 -16.82
N THR A 95 10.88 19.10 -17.99
CA THR A 95 10.46 18.10 -18.98
C THR A 95 10.70 16.61 -18.62
N LYS A 96 11.16 16.30 -17.39
CA LYS A 96 11.33 14.90 -16.93
C LYS A 96 10.22 14.41 -16.00
N PHE A 97 9.53 15.30 -15.29
CA PHE A 97 8.55 14.94 -14.26
C PHE A 97 7.12 14.87 -14.80
N GLU A 98 6.75 15.73 -15.76
CA GLU A 98 5.45 15.68 -16.46
C GLU A 98 5.20 14.34 -17.17
N THR A 99 6.26 13.64 -17.57
CA THR A 99 6.17 12.32 -18.20
C THR A 99 5.80 11.22 -17.19
N SER A 100 6.15 11.39 -15.91
CA SER A 100 5.90 10.42 -14.84
C SER A 100 4.48 10.51 -14.28
N LEU A 101 3.96 11.74 -14.08
CA LEU A 101 2.57 11.97 -13.66
C LEU A 101 1.54 11.55 -14.72
N LYS A 102 1.88 11.65 -16.01
CA LYS A 102 1.06 11.10 -17.10
C LYS A 102 0.95 9.57 -17.06
N PHE A 103 1.92 8.88 -16.46
CA PHE A 103 1.95 7.42 -16.36
C PHE A 103 1.04 6.89 -15.23
N MET A 104 1.01 7.55 -14.07
CA MET A 104 0.15 7.12 -12.94
C MET A 104 -1.29 7.62 -13.04
N ALA A 105 -1.55 8.72 -13.75
CA ALA A 105 -2.89 9.32 -13.83
C ALA A 105 -3.70 8.97 -15.09
N LYS A 106 -3.14 8.22 -16.07
CA LYS A 106 -3.80 8.09 -17.38
C LYS A 106 -3.66 6.79 -18.18
N GLU A 107 -3.14 5.70 -17.63
CA GLU A 107 -3.25 4.41 -18.31
C GLU A 107 -4.42 3.60 -17.76
N GLU A 108 -5.42 3.37 -18.62
CA GLU A 108 -6.29 2.21 -18.47
C GLU A 108 -5.41 0.98 -18.21
N LEU A 109 -5.78 0.18 -17.21
CA LEU A 109 -5.14 -1.12 -16.92
C LEU A 109 -4.68 -1.77 -18.23
N PRO A 110 -3.43 -2.29 -18.32
CA PRO A 110 -2.93 -2.89 -19.55
C PRO A 110 -3.97 -3.88 -20.11
N PRO A 111 -4.20 -3.98 -21.43
CA PRO A 111 -5.30 -4.74 -22.00
C PRO A 111 -5.46 -6.17 -21.45
N PHE A 112 -4.35 -6.78 -21.04
CA PHE A 112 -4.32 -8.08 -20.40
C PHE A 112 -4.92 -8.10 -18.97
N PHE A 113 -4.65 -7.08 -18.16
CA PHE A 113 -5.25 -6.86 -16.84
C PHE A 113 -6.63 -6.19 -16.92
N SER A 114 -6.93 -5.42 -17.99
CA SER A 114 -8.28 -4.89 -18.26
C SER A 114 -9.24 -5.97 -18.77
N ALA A 115 -8.72 -7.04 -19.40
CA ALA A 115 -9.49 -8.22 -19.84
C ALA A 115 -9.84 -9.20 -18.72
N ALA A 116 -9.61 -8.83 -17.47
CA ALA A 116 -10.59 -9.09 -16.44
C ALA A 116 -11.26 -7.75 -16.16
N LYS A 117 -12.41 -7.52 -16.81
CA LYS A 117 -13.45 -6.73 -16.15
C LYS A 117 -13.45 -7.26 -14.72
N THR A 118 -13.01 -6.46 -13.74
CA THR A 118 -13.72 -6.51 -12.47
C THR A 118 -15.11 -6.14 -12.93
N SER A 119 -15.91 -7.16 -13.26
CA SER A 119 -17.26 -6.95 -13.73
C SER A 119 -17.87 -5.96 -12.74
N PRO A 120 -18.75 -5.06 -13.17
CA PRO A 120 -19.57 -4.31 -12.22
C PRO A 120 -20.07 -5.23 -11.09
N SER A 121 -20.31 -6.53 -11.36
CA SER A 121 -20.58 -7.57 -10.35
C SER A 121 -19.45 -7.87 -9.34
N SER A 122 -18.16 -7.82 -9.65
CA SER A 122 -17.09 -8.09 -8.66
C SER A 122 -16.83 -6.91 -7.72
N ARG A 123 -16.85 -5.68 -8.24
CA ARG A 123 -16.79 -4.46 -7.41
C ARG A 123 -18.06 -4.31 -6.58
N PHE A 124 -19.22 -4.57 -7.17
CA PHE A 124 -20.50 -4.60 -6.46
C PHE A 124 -20.58 -5.72 -5.43
N ASN A 125 -20.05 -6.91 -5.70
CA ASN A 125 -20.01 -8.00 -4.72
C ASN A 125 -19.01 -7.71 -3.59
N ALA A 126 -17.88 -7.07 -3.89
CA ALA A 126 -16.96 -6.56 -2.87
C ALA A 126 -17.65 -5.50 -2.02
N TYR A 127 -18.29 -4.49 -2.64
CA TYR A 127 -19.13 -3.48 -1.99
C TYR A 127 -20.19 -4.13 -1.09
N LYS A 128 -20.93 -5.12 -1.60
CA LYS A 128 -21.98 -5.83 -0.86
C LYS A 128 -21.41 -6.65 0.30
N LYS A 129 -20.25 -7.27 0.12
CA LYS A 129 -19.53 -8.01 1.18
C LYS A 129 -19.02 -7.04 2.25
N THR A 130 -18.47 -5.90 1.85
CA THR A 130 -18.02 -4.82 2.73
C THR A 130 -19.18 -4.21 3.51
N SER A 131 -20.28 -3.87 2.84
CA SER A 131 -21.51 -3.35 3.45
C SER A 131 -22.10 -4.33 4.46
N ARG A 132 -22.21 -5.62 4.15
CA ARG A 132 -22.66 -6.64 5.13
C ARG A 132 -21.75 -6.72 6.37
N LYS A 133 -20.44 -6.59 6.19
CA LYS A 133 -19.49 -6.59 7.31
C LYS A 133 -19.57 -5.29 8.13
N LEU A 134 -19.81 -4.17 7.46
CA LEU A 134 -20.06 -2.88 8.10
C LEU A 134 -21.31 -2.94 8.99
N GLU A 135 -22.42 -3.49 8.48
CA GLU A 135 -23.63 -3.71 9.27
C GLU A 135 -23.37 -4.65 10.45
N ALA A 136 -22.69 -5.78 10.23
CA ALA A 136 -22.33 -6.69 11.33
C ALA A 136 -21.46 -6.02 12.41
N LEU A 137 -20.56 -5.11 12.02
CA LEU A 137 -19.72 -4.34 12.94
C LEU A 137 -20.55 -3.34 13.76
N LYS A 138 -21.51 -2.67 13.12
CA LYS A 138 -22.46 -1.75 13.77
C LYS A 138 -23.39 -2.48 14.74
N ASP A 139 -23.87 -3.66 14.34
CA ASP A 139 -24.71 -4.52 15.19
C ASP A 139 -23.96 -4.96 16.43
N LEU A 140 -22.71 -5.43 16.28
CA LEU A 140 -21.84 -5.82 17.41
C LEU A 140 -21.63 -4.69 18.41
N LYS A 141 -21.45 -3.45 17.92
CA LYS A 141 -21.36 -2.26 18.78
C LYS A 141 -22.69 -1.94 19.49
N SER A 142 -23.81 -2.10 18.80
CA SER A 142 -25.14 -1.75 19.31
C SER A 142 -25.65 -2.76 20.35
N SER A 143 -25.23 -4.02 20.25
CA SER A 143 -25.61 -5.08 21.18
C SER A 143 -24.81 -5.09 22.50
N ASN A 144 -24.07 -4.02 22.83
CA ASN A 144 -23.07 -4.00 23.90
C ASN A 144 -22.03 -5.15 23.78
N GLY A 145 -21.68 -5.55 22.56
CA GLY A 145 -20.55 -6.46 22.34
C GLY A 145 -19.31 -5.89 23.02
N SER A 146 -18.53 -6.75 23.67
CA SER A 146 -17.31 -6.32 24.35
C SER A 146 -16.32 -5.74 23.34
N ALA A 147 -15.53 -4.75 23.76
CA ALA A 147 -14.47 -4.18 22.91
C ALA A 147 -13.51 -5.26 22.36
N SER A 148 -13.31 -6.33 23.14
CA SER A 148 -12.52 -7.51 22.76
C SER A 148 -13.10 -8.27 21.55
N GLU A 149 -14.41 -8.43 21.47
CA GLU A 149 -15.07 -9.13 20.36
C GLU A 149 -14.98 -8.34 19.05
N VAL A 150 -15.17 -7.02 19.13
CA VAL A 150 -15.01 -6.12 17.97
C VAL A 150 -13.56 -6.19 17.46
N GLU A 151 -12.59 -6.11 18.37
CA GLU A 151 -11.18 -6.17 18.03
C GLU A 151 -10.79 -7.51 17.39
N ALA A 152 -11.25 -8.64 17.95
CA ALA A 152 -11.02 -9.96 17.37
C ALA A 152 -11.62 -10.09 15.95
N PHE A 153 -12.80 -9.53 15.72
CA PHE A 153 -13.41 -9.52 14.39
C PHE A 153 -12.60 -8.70 13.39
N LEU A 154 -12.14 -7.50 13.77
CA LEU A 154 -11.32 -6.63 12.93
C LEU A 154 -10.00 -7.31 12.56
N GLN A 155 -9.32 -7.90 13.55
CA GLN A 155 -8.08 -8.67 13.35
C GLN A 155 -8.21 -9.76 12.29
N ILE A 156 -9.29 -10.55 12.36
CA ILE A 156 -9.58 -11.60 11.38
C ILE A 156 -9.91 -10.99 10.00
N TRP A 157 -10.66 -9.89 9.97
CA TRP A 157 -11.05 -9.26 8.72
C TRP A 157 -9.85 -8.64 7.99
N ILE A 158 -9.02 -7.86 8.68
CA ILE A 158 -7.82 -7.25 8.11
C ILE A 158 -6.90 -8.34 7.52
N SER A 159 -6.67 -9.42 8.28
CA SER A 159 -5.88 -10.57 7.82
C SER A 159 -6.46 -11.18 6.53
N ARG A 160 -7.78 -11.29 6.43
CA ARG A 160 -8.47 -11.74 5.21
C ARG A 160 -8.30 -10.75 4.05
N GLN A 161 -8.28 -9.43 4.28
CA GLN A 161 -8.08 -8.46 3.21
C GLN A 161 -6.65 -8.48 2.64
N LEU A 162 -5.64 -8.67 3.49
CA LEU A 162 -4.28 -8.94 3.04
C LEU A 162 -4.22 -10.22 2.19
N GLY A 163 -4.91 -11.29 2.61
CA GLY A 163 -5.04 -12.50 1.82
C GLY A 163 -5.75 -12.29 0.47
N ASP A 164 -6.84 -11.51 0.44
CA ASP A 164 -7.57 -11.17 -0.78
C ASP A 164 -6.68 -10.38 -1.77
N LEU A 165 -5.83 -9.46 -1.27
CA LEU A 165 -4.82 -8.77 -2.06
C LEU A 165 -3.82 -9.74 -2.69
N PHE A 166 -3.13 -10.55 -1.87
CA PHE A 166 -2.09 -11.45 -2.37
C PHE A 166 -2.65 -12.47 -3.35
N SER A 167 -3.85 -12.99 -3.07
CA SER A 167 -4.54 -13.95 -3.94
C SER A 167 -4.93 -13.31 -5.26
N SER A 168 -5.56 -12.13 -5.25
CA SER A 168 -5.99 -11.47 -6.49
C SER A 168 -4.81 -11.05 -7.37
N TYR A 169 -3.71 -10.59 -6.77
CA TYR A 169 -2.47 -10.31 -7.49
C TYR A 169 -1.84 -11.58 -8.07
N THR A 170 -1.69 -12.63 -7.25
CA THR A 170 -1.12 -13.93 -7.68
C THR A 170 -1.91 -14.52 -8.85
N GLN A 171 -3.24 -14.49 -8.82
CA GLN A 171 -4.08 -14.99 -9.91
C GLN A 171 -3.83 -14.24 -11.22
N ALA A 172 -3.75 -12.91 -11.16
CA ALA A 172 -3.52 -12.08 -12.34
C ALA A 172 -2.10 -12.28 -12.90
N PHE A 173 -1.09 -12.31 -12.01
CA PHE A 173 0.29 -12.61 -12.37
C PHE A 173 0.45 -13.99 -12.99
N ASN A 174 -0.18 -15.01 -12.41
CA ASN A 174 -0.16 -16.38 -12.92
C ASN A 174 -0.78 -16.47 -14.32
N LYS A 175 -1.93 -15.80 -14.52
CA LYS A 175 -2.57 -15.69 -15.84
C LYS A 175 -1.62 -15.03 -16.84
N GLN A 176 -0.97 -13.94 -16.45
CA GLN A 176 -0.02 -13.20 -17.30
C GLN A 176 1.18 -14.04 -17.72
N ASN A 177 1.71 -14.83 -16.80
CA ASN A 177 2.95 -15.57 -16.99
C ASN A 177 2.72 -17.04 -17.35
N LYS A 178 1.47 -17.47 -17.60
CA LYS A 178 1.08 -18.88 -17.79
C LYS A 178 1.66 -19.80 -16.70
N ARG A 179 1.64 -19.30 -15.46
CA ARG A 179 2.17 -19.96 -14.26
C ARG A 179 1.05 -20.55 -13.42
N MET A 180 1.38 -21.51 -12.56
CA MET A 180 0.53 -22.02 -11.49
C MET A 180 1.25 -21.93 -10.14
N GLY A 181 0.49 -22.01 -9.04
CA GLY A 181 1.04 -22.06 -7.68
C GLY A 181 1.07 -20.70 -6.96
N GLY A 182 1.58 -20.73 -5.73
CA GLY A 182 1.73 -19.53 -4.89
C GLY A 182 2.87 -18.64 -5.38
N LEU A 183 2.66 -17.33 -5.29
CA LEU A 183 3.67 -16.32 -5.66
C LEU A 183 4.42 -15.77 -4.45
N PHE A 184 3.78 -15.69 -3.28
CA PHE A 184 4.35 -15.15 -2.04
C PHE A 184 4.60 -16.26 -1.02
N ILE A 185 5.56 -16.03 -0.11
CA ILE A 185 5.73 -16.87 1.07
C ILE A 185 4.52 -16.72 1.99
N HIS A 186 4.07 -17.84 2.56
CA HIS A 186 2.99 -17.87 3.54
C HIS A 186 3.52 -18.29 4.91
N PRO A 187 3.13 -17.61 6.00
CA PRO A 187 2.32 -16.39 6.03
C PRO A 187 3.12 -15.15 5.61
N PHE A 188 2.42 -14.05 5.30
CA PHE A 188 3.06 -12.74 5.18
C PHE A 188 3.69 -12.34 6.53
N GLN A 189 4.76 -11.56 6.46
CA GLN A 189 5.50 -11.13 7.64
C GLN A 189 4.98 -9.80 8.17
N ARG A 190 5.04 -9.65 9.48
CA ARG A 190 4.64 -8.43 10.18
C ARG A 190 5.44 -8.26 11.46
N LYS A 191 5.88 -7.04 11.74
CA LYS A 191 6.58 -6.67 12.98
C LYS A 191 5.97 -5.39 13.54
N GLU A 192 5.53 -5.44 14.79
CA GLU A 192 4.99 -4.27 15.49
C GLU A 192 6.10 -3.23 15.70
N VAL A 193 5.75 -1.96 15.51
CA VAL A 193 6.65 -0.82 15.71
C VAL A 193 6.38 -0.26 17.10
N LEU A 194 7.34 -0.44 18.00
CA LEU A 194 7.17 -0.20 19.45
C LEU A 194 7.75 1.14 19.94
N SER A 195 8.47 1.88 19.10
CA SER A 195 9.05 3.17 19.47
C SER A 195 9.15 4.11 18.27
N ASP A 196 9.14 5.40 18.54
CA ASP A 196 9.28 6.45 17.53
C ASP A 196 10.65 6.40 16.84
N ASP A 197 11.70 6.04 17.59
CA ASP A 197 13.06 5.86 17.04
C ASP A 197 13.10 4.72 16.02
N TYR A 198 12.46 3.59 16.35
CA TYR A 198 12.34 2.46 15.43
C TYR A 198 11.45 2.80 14.24
N LEU A 199 10.40 3.60 14.44
CA LEU A 199 9.52 4.06 13.38
C LEU A 199 10.27 4.91 12.34
N ARG A 200 11.04 5.91 12.77
CA ARG A 200 11.83 6.76 11.85
C ARG A 200 12.92 5.96 11.14
N THR A 201 13.60 5.12 11.90
CA THR A 201 14.58 4.14 11.40
C THR A 201 14.00 3.28 10.28
N LEU A 202 12.79 2.74 10.49
CA LEU A 202 12.11 1.90 9.53
C LEU A 202 11.71 2.67 8.27
N VAL A 203 11.26 3.92 8.37
CA VAL A 203 11.00 4.77 7.20
C VAL A 203 12.26 4.91 6.33
N VAL A 204 13.39 5.27 6.95
CA VAL A 204 14.68 5.42 6.24
C VAL A 204 15.07 4.11 5.59
N TYR A 205 14.91 2.99 6.32
CA TYR A 205 15.26 1.68 5.79
C TYR A 205 14.40 1.28 4.59
N ILE A 206 13.09 1.44 4.67
CA ILE A 206 12.15 1.09 3.59
C ILE A 206 12.52 1.85 2.32
N HIS A 207 12.77 3.16 2.41
CA HIS A 207 13.13 3.98 1.25
C HIS A 207 14.52 3.66 0.69
N ASN A 208 15.48 3.28 1.56
CA ASN A 208 16.84 2.91 1.14
C ASN A 208 17.00 1.44 0.74
N ASN A 209 15.96 0.62 0.83
CA ASN A 209 15.99 -0.78 0.40
C ASN A 209 16.61 -1.01 -1.01
N PRO A 210 16.30 -0.21 -2.06
CA PRO A 210 17.01 -0.28 -3.35
C PRO A 210 18.52 -0.01 -3.27
N VAL A 211 18.95 0.85 -2.34
CA VAL A 211 20.37 1.16 -2.10
C VAL A 211 21.05 0.02 -1.34
N TYR A 212 20.40 -0.51 -0.30
CA TYR A 212 20.90 -1.64 0.48
C TYR A 212 21.15 -2.88 -0.37
N HIS A 213 20.26 -3.18 -1.30
CA HIS A 213 20.43 -4.29 -2.24
C HIS A 213 21.36 -3.97 -3.43
N GLY A 214 21.97 -2.78 -3.47
CA GLY A 214 22.92 -2.38 -4.50
C GLY A 214 22.32 -2.12 -5.88
N PHE A 215 21.00 -1.92 -5.97
CA PHE A 215 20.33 -1.59 -7.25
C PHE A 215 20.62 -0.15 -7.67
N PHE A 216 20.70 0.76 -6.70
CA PHE A 216 20.89 2.20 -6.92
C PHE A 216 21.84 2.79 -5.88
N GLN A 217 22.37 3.98 -6.15
CA GLN A 217 23.21 4.71 -5.20
C GLN A 217 22.38 5.63 -4.31
N ARG A 218 21.21 6.04 -4.79
CA ARG A 218 20.31 6.97 -4.09
C ARG A 218 18.86 6.48 -4.13
N PRO A 219 18.08 6.69 -3.05
CA PRO A 219 16.70 6.17 -2.96
C PRO A 219 15.74 6.75 -4.02
N GLU A 220 15.93 7.99 -4.48
CA GLU A 220 15.10 8.62 -5.52
C GLU A 220 15.23 7.98 -6.91
N GLU A 221 16.29 7.20 -7.16
CA GLU A 221 16.46 6.51 -8.45
C GLU A 221 15.44 5.37 -8.62
N TRP A 222 14.91 4.86 -7.51
CA TRP A 222 13.87 3.83 -7.51
C TRP A 222 12.47 4.44 -7.42
N ILE A 223 11.76 4.44 -8.54
CA ILE A 223 10.43 5.05 -8.65
C ILE A 223 9.31 4.24 -7.99
N TYR A 224 9.56 2.99 -7.59
CA TYR A 224 8.55 2.11 -6.97
C TYR A 224 8.65 2.13 -5.43
N SER A 225 8.90 3.31 -4.88
CA SER A 225 8.93 3.61 -3.44
C SER A 225 8.22 4.94 -3.18
N SER A 226 7.66 5.10 -1.98
CA SER A 226 7.10 6.37 -1.51
C SER A 226 8.12 7.49 -1.31
N TYR A 227 9.43 7.21 -1.37
CA TYR A 227 10.43 8.26 -1.18
C TYR A 227 10.25 9.40 -2.18
N ASN A 228 10.05 9.07 -3.45
CA ASN A 228 9.80 10.04 -4.52
C ASN A 228 8.53 10.86 -4.27
N GLU A 229 7.46 10.23 -3.79
CA GLU A 229 6.21 10.93 -3.45
C GLU A 229 6.45 11.98 -2.36
N ILE A 230 7.19 11.62 -1.31
CA ILE A 230 7.47 12.50 -0.17
C ILE A 230 8.41 13.66 -0.57
N ILE A 231 9.51 13.39 -1.30
CA ILE A 231 10.47 14.44 -1.67
C ILE A 231 9.89 15.45 -2.67
N ASN A 232 8.88 15.06 -3.44
CA ASN A 232 8.17 15.94 -4.36
C ASN A 232 6.97 16.65 -3.72
N ASN A 233 6.81 16.53 -2.39
CA ASN A 233 5.71 17.13 -1.63
C ASN A 233 4.33 16.67 -2.12
N GLU A 234 4.21 15.40 -2.52
CA GLU A 234 2.97 14.75 -2.90
C GLU A 234 2.40 13.96 -1.70
N ASN A 235 1.08 13.73 -1.67
CA ASN A 235 0.39 13.00 -0.60
C ASN A 235 -0.79 12.23 -1.23
N TYR A 236 -0.46 11.18 -2.00
CA TYR A 236 -1.41 10.44 -2.86
C TYR A 236 -1.60 8.99 -2.43
N PHE A 237 -0.51 8.30 -2.07
CA PHE A 237 -0.52 6.93 -1.57
C PHE A 237 -0.15 6.88 -0.08
N VAL A 238 0.76 7.75 0.37
CA VAL A 238 1.20 7.81 1.76
C VAL A 238 0.90 9.16 2.39
N ASP A 239 0.74 9.19 3.71
CA ASP A 239 0.62 10.44 4.46
C ASP A 239 1.99 11.12 4.66
N SER A 240 2.47 11.76 3.59
CA SER A 240 3.77 12.43 3.55
C SER A 240 3.91 13.53 4.60
N ASN A 241 2.81 14.20 4.95
CA ASN A 241 2.84 15.29 5.94
C ASN A 241 3.19 14.75 7.32
N THR A 242 2.51 13.68 7.74
CA THR A 242 2.80 13.02 9.02
C THR A 242 4.21 12.45 9.04
N VAL A 243 4.66 11.85 7.93
CA VAL A 243 6.04 11.34 7.83
C VAL A 243 7.06 12.44 8.02
N ILE A 244 6.94 13.56 7.30
CA ILE A 244 7.87 14.69 7.41
C ILE A 244 7.89 15.23 8.85
N GLN A 245 6.73 15.32 9.51
CA GLN A 245 6.64 15.76 10.91
C GLN A 245 7.39 14.85 11.88
N TRP A 246 7.43 13.53 11.65
CA TRP A 246 8.23 12.62 12.47
C TRP A 246 9.72 12.96 12.42
N PHE A 247 10.21 13.49 11.30
CA PHE A 247 11.59 13.94 11.15
C PHE A 247 11.78 15.40 11.54
N SER A 248 10.80 16.03 12.20
CA SER A 248 10.71 17.47 12.49
C SER A 248 10.44 18.34 11.26
N ASP A 249 11.19 18.15 10.18
CA ASP A 249 11.04 18.91 8.93
C ASP A 249 11.57 18.13 7.72
N PHE A 250 11.36 18.73 6.54
CA PHE A 250 11.76 18.16 5.25
C PHE A 250 13.28 18.01 5.11
N GLU A 251 14.06 18.96 5.60
CA GLU A 251 15.52 18.93 5.47
C GLU A 251 16.10 17.78 6.29
N ASN A 252 15.61 17.60 7.52
CA ASN A 252 15.95 16.49 8.39
C ASN A 252 15.51 15.14 7.80
N PHE A 253 14.33 15.07 7.19
CA PHE A 253 13.90 13.87 6.45
C PHE A 253 14.93 13.48 5.38
N VAL A 254 15.29 14.41 4.49
CA VAL A 254 16.28 14.15 3.42
C VAL A 254 17.67 13.84 4.00
N PHE A 255 18.10 14.57 5.03
CA PHE A 255 19.37 14.35 5.70
C PHE A 255 19.49 12.92 6.26
N CYS A 256 18.47 12.46 7.00
CA CYS A 256 18.44 11.11 7.55
C CYS A 256 18.48 10.03 6.47
N HIS A 257 17.95 10.27 5.27
CA HIS A 257 17.99 9.30 4.16
C HIS A 257 19.36 9.19 3.49
N ASN A 258 20.25 10.17 3.67
CA ASN A 258 21.63 10.13 3.18
C ASN A 258 22.59 9.44 4.16
N ILE A 259 22.15 9.19 5.39
CA ILE A 259 22.90 8.40 6.37
C ILE A 259 22.36 7.00 6.28
N ILE A 260 23.07 6.08 5.61
CA ILE A 260 22.65 4.69 5.52
C ILE A 260 22.63 4.11 6.95
N PRO A 261 21.47 3.71 7.48
CA PRO A 261 21.42 3.10 8.79
C PRO A 261 22.26 1.81 8.83
N ASP A 262 23.22 1.73 9.74
CA ASP A 262 23.92 0.49 10.12
C ASP A 262 22.98 -0.32 11.03
N ILE A 263 21.94 -0.88 10.41
CA ILE A 263 20.90 -1.59 11.12
C ILE A 263 20.75 -2.94 10.46
N ASP A 264 21.20 -3.95 11.19
CA ASP A 264 20.88 -5.35 10.92
C ASP A 264 19.41 -5.56 11.26
N PHE A 265 18.54 -5.17 10.32
CA PHE A 265 17.23 -5.74 10.35
C PHE A 265 17.40 -7.19 9.94
N ASP A 266 17.26 -8.09 10.90
CA ASP A 266 17.28 -9.55 10.70
C ASP A 266 16.06 -9.99 9.85
N TYR A 267 16.06 -9.58 8.59
CA TYR A 267 15.16 -10.02 7.55
C TYR A 267 15.90 -11.10 6.79
N THR A 268 16.00 -12.28 7.41
CA THR A 268 16.65 -13.51 6.91
C THR A 268 16.27 -13.98 5.50
N LEU A 269 15.45 -13.23 4.76
CA LEU A 269 14.80 -13.60 3.51
C LEU A 269 14.84 -12.50 2.43
N GLU A 270 15.59 -11.40 2.59
CA GLU A 270 15.73 -10.33 1.57
C GLU A 270 16.92 -10.49 0.63
#